data_AF-A0A9P9I6F8-F1
#
_entry.id   AF-A0A9P9I6F8-F1
#
_cell.length_a   1.000
_cell.length_b   1.000
_cell.length_c   1.000
_cell.angle_alpha   90.00
_cell.angle_beta   90.00
_cell.angle_gamma   90.00
#
_symmetry.space_group_name_H-M   'P 1'
#
loop_
_entity.id
_entity.type
_entity.pdbx_description
1 polymer ?
#
loop_
_entity_poly.entity_id
_entity_poly.type
_entity_poly.pdbx_seq_one_letter_code
_entity_poly.pdbx_strand_id
1 'polypeptide(L)' 'PMLRLASELLRSIAAQLESERDVNALARTNSRLFSGLDPFLYRHNVQQSESSALRWAALHGQGRTARKAIGAG' A
#
# COMPACT_ATOMS: atom_id res chain seq x y z
N PRO A 1 18.48 2.02 12.22
CA PRO A 1 17.07 1.82 12.61
C PRO A 1 16.11 2.28 11.48
N MET A 2 15.31 1.37 10.92
CA MET A 2 14.43 1.59 9.74
C MET A 2 13.63 2.91 9.78
N LEU A 3 13.24 3.37 10.98
CA LEU A 3 12.47 4.59 11.19
C LEU A 3 13.22 5.89 10.90
N ARG A 4 14.54 5.86 10.64
CA ARG A 4 15.34 7.04 10.27
C ARG A 4 15.61 7.14 8.76
N LEU A 5 15.18 6.15 7.97
CA LEU A 5 15.38 6.18 6.52
C LEU A 5 14.48 7.23 5.86
N ALA A 6 14.97 7.80 4.76
CA ALA A 6 14.20 8.64 3.87
C ALA A 6 13.03 7.87 3.25
N SER A 7 11.94 8.57 2.93
CA SER A 7 10.70 7.98 2.41
C SER A 7 10.91 7.27 1.07
N GLU A 8 11.84 7.77 0.25
CA GLU A 8 12.26 7.19 -1.01
C GLU A 8 12.88 5.81 -0.81
N LEU A 9 13.77 5.67 0.17
CA LEU A 9 14.41 4.39 0.49
C LEU A 9 13.40 3.38 1.03
N LEU A 10 12.46 3.83 1.87
CA LEU A 10 11.36 2.97 2.35
C LEU A 10 10.49 2.46 1.20
N ARG A 11 10.18 3.32 0.22
CA ARG A 11 9.47 2.93 -1.00
C ARG A 11 10.28 1.98 -1.88
N SER A 12 11.60 2.19 -2.01
CA SER A 12 12.47 1.27 -2.75
C SER A 12 12.49 -0.12 -2.10
N ILE A 13 12.54 -0.20 -0.77
CA ILE A 13 12.45 -1.48 -0.04
C ILE A 13 11.09 -2.13 -0.29
N ALA A 14 10.00 -1.37 -0.18
CA ALA A 14 8.66 -1.88 -0.44
C ALA A 14 8.46 -2.33 -1.90
N ALA A 15 9.13 -1.69 -2.86
CA ALA A 15 9.12 -2.10 -4.27
C ALA A 15 9.91 -3.38 -4.55
N GLN A 16 10.77 -3.82 -3.62
CA GLN A 16 11.41 -5.13 -3.69
C GLN A 16 10.58 -6.24 -3.03
N LEU A 17 9.48 -5.90 -2.36
CA LEU A 17 8.55 -6.90 -1.83
C LEU A 17 7.61 -7.31 -2.95
N GLU A 18 7.69 -8.58 -3.37
CA GLU A 18 6.89 -9.12 -4.48
C GLU A 18 5.38 -9.19 -4.15
N SER A 19 5.04 -9.20 -2.85
CA SER A 19 3.67 -9.36 -2.38
C SER A 19 3.16 -8.11 -1.69
N GLU A 20 1.99 -7.64 -2.12
CA GLU A 20 1.25 -6.55 -1.44
C GLU A 20 0.94 -6.87 0.02
N ARG A 21 0.80 -8.16 0.34
CA ARG A 21 0.62 -8.62 1.72
C ARG A 21 1.83 -8.28 2.58
N ASP A 22 3.04 -8.43 2.05
CA ASP A 22 4.28 -8.16 2.77
C ASP A 22 4.51 -6.65 2.91
N VAL A 23 4.20 -5.87 1.89
CA VAL A 23 4.19 -4.41 1.95
C VAL A 23 3.22 -3.92 3.03
N ASN A 24 2.01 -4.47 3.08
CA ASN A 24 1.03 -4.12 4.10
C ASN A 24 1.47 -4.58 5.50
N ALA A 25 2.10 -5.75 5.63
CA ALA A 25 2.67 -6.21 6.89
C ALA A 25 3.73 -5.23 7.41
N LEU A 26 4.66 -4.80 6.54
CA LEU A 26 5.66 -3.79 6.86
C LEU A 26 5.03 -2.45 7.26
N ALA A 27 4.04 -1.97 6.48
CA ALA A 27 3.33 -0.73 6.75
C ALA A 27 2.67 -0.72 8.13
N ARG A 28 2.13 -1.86 8.58
CA ARG A 28 1.43 -1.98 9.87
C ARG A 28 2.37 -2.00 11.08
N THR A 29 3.69 -2.13 10.91
CA THR A 29 4.64 -2.17 12.03
C THR A 29 4.83 -0.81 12.71
N ASN A 30 4.58 0.31 12.01
CA ASN A 30 4.76 1.65 12.55
C ASN A 30 3.89 2.68 11.83
N SER A 31 3.38 3.69 12.54
CA SER A 31 2.53 4.73 11.96
C SER A 31 3.20 5.56 10.86
N ARG A 32 4.52 5.81 10.94
CA ARG A 32 5.30 6.48 9.88
C ARG A 32 5.44 5.61 8.64
N LEU A 33 5.63 4.31 8.84
CA LEU A 33 5.69 3.36 7.73
C LEU A 33 4.32 3.21 7.07
N PHE A 34 3.27 3.17 7.88
CA PHE A 34 1.89 3.16 7.38
C PHE A 34 1.62 4.38 6.51
N SER A 35 1.90 5.60 7.00
CA SER A 35 1.62 6.81 6.23
C SER A 35 2.44 6.91 4.93
N GLY A 36 3.68 6.40 4.92
CA GLY A 36 4.53 6.41 3.74
C GLY A 36 4.22 5.32 2.72
N LEU A 37 3.83 4.13 3.17
CA LEU A 37 3.64 2.95 2.33
C LEU A 37 2.19 2.70 1.93
N ASP A 38 1.20 3.22 2.67
CA ASP A 38 -0.22 3.07 2.32
C ASP A 38 -0.53 3.61 0.91
N PRO A 39 -0.09 4.83 0.50
CA PRO A 39 -0.30 5.29 -0.88
C PRO A 39 0.46 4.46 -1.92
N PHE A 40 1.64 3.94 -1.56
CA PHE A 40 2.43 3.09 -2.44
C PHE A 40 1.72 1.76 -2.72
N LEU A 41 1.13 1.16 -1.68
CA LEU A 41 0.38 -0.09 -1.77
C LEU A 41 -0.77 -0.01 -2.78
N TYR A 42 -1.59 1.04 -2.72
CA TYR A 42 -2.72 1.18 -3.66
C TYR A 42 -2.28 1.48 -5.09
N ARG A 43 -1.22 2.28 -5.28
CA ARG A 43 -0.65 2.51 -6.63
C ARG A 43 -0.09 1.24 -7.23
N HIS A 44 0.63 0.46 -6.41
CA HIS A 44 1.12 -0.85 -6.82
C HIS A 44 -0.04 -1.77 -7.23
N ASN A 45 -1.13 -1.80 -6.44
CA ASN A 45 -2.31 -2.61 -6.76
C ASN A 45 -2.98 -2.24 -8.07
N VAL A 46 -3.07 -0.95 -8.39
CA VAL A 46 -3.58 -0.49 -9.68
C VAL A 46 -2.69 -0.97 -10.82
N GLN A 47 -1.36 -0.91 -10.66
CA GLN A 47 -0.41 -1.22 -11.72
C GLN A 47 -0.15 -2.72 -11.94
N GLN A 48 -0.12 -3.51 -10.85
CA GLN A 48 0.38 -4.89 -10.86
C GLN A 48 -0.70 -5.91 -10.51
N SER A 49 -1.85 -5.48 -9.99
CA SER A 49 -2.91 -6.37 -9.51
C SER A 49 -4.28 -5.95 -10.01
N GLU A 50 -4.32 -5.24 -11.15
CA GLU A 50 -5.55 -4.87 -11.87
C GLU A 50 -6.62 -4.22 -10.97
N SER A 51 -6.18 -3.40 -10.01
CA SER A 51 -7.07 -2.77 -9.02
C SER A 51 -7.90 -3.76 -8.21
N SER A 52 -7.37 -4.96 -7.94
CA SER A 52 -8.05 -6.00 -7.16
C SER A 52 -8.49 -5.52 -5.77
N ALA A 53 -7.78 -4.57 -5.16
CA ALA A 53 -8.18 -3.95 -3.90
C ALA A 53 -9.49 -3.16 -4.02
N LEU A 54 -9.72 -2.48 -5.16
CA LEU A 54 -10.99 -1.79 -5.43
C LEU A 54 -12.13 -2.80 -5.58
N ARG A 55 -11.91 -3.86 -6.36
CA ARG A 55 -12.91 -4.92 -6.55
C ARG A 55 -13.27 -5.59 -5.23
N TRP A 56 -12.27 -5.97 -4.44
CA TRP A 56 -12.48 -6.55 -3.11
C TRP A 56 -13.25 -5.59 -2.20
N ALA A 57 -12.89 -4.30 -2.21
CA ALA A 57 -13.54 -3.30 -1.37
C ALA A 57 -15.01 -3.08 -1.76
N ALA A 58 -15.33 -3.07 -3.06
CA ALA A 58 -16.70 -2.97 -3.55
C ALA A 58 -17.55 -4.17 -3.12
N LEU A 59 -17.00 -5.39 -3.22
CA LEU A 59 -17.70 -6.63 -2.85
C LEU A 59 -17.99 -6.73 -1.34
N HIS A 60 -17.14 -6.16 -0.49
CA HIS A 60 -17.23 -6.31 0.98
C HIS A 60 -17.68 -5.03 1.71
N GLY A 61 -18.15 -4.01 0.98
CA GLY A 61 -18.61 -2.75 1.58
C GLY A 61 -17.51 -1.92 2.25
N GLN A 62 -16.24 -2.08 1.86
CA GLN A 62 -15.10 -1.42 2.49
C GLN A 62 -14.84 -0.03 1.89
N GLY A 63 -15.75 0.92 2.16
CA GLY A 63 -15.73 2.25 1.53
C GLY A 63 -14.46 3.06 1.73
N ARG A 64 -13.74 2.87 2.86
CA ARG A 64 -12.44 3.54 3.09
C ARG A 64 -11.37 3.00 2.14
N THR A 65 -11.31 1.69 1.95
CA THR A 65 -10.38 1.02 1.02
C THR A 65 -10.72 1.39 -0.42
N ALA A 66 -12.01 1.39 -0.79
CA ALA A 66 -12.45 1.78 -2.12
C ALA A 66 -12.02 3.22 -2.47
N ARG A 67 -12.20 4.18 -1.56
CA ARG A 67 -11.74 5.57 -1.78
C ARG A 67 -10.24 5.69 -1.98
N LYS A 68 -9.45 4.93 -1.23
CA LYS A 68 -7.98 4.92 -1.39
C LYS A 68 -7.58 4.32 -2.74
N ALA A 69 -8.20 3.22 -3.14
CA ALA A 69 -7.94 2.58 -4.41
C ALA A 69 -8.33 3.49 -5.60
N ILE A 70 -9.49 4.16 -5.53
CA ILE A 70 -9.91 5.16 -6.52
C ILE A 70 -8.94 6.34 -6.56
N GLY A 71 -8.51 6.86 -5.41
CA GLY A 71 -7.56 7.97 -5.37
C GLY A 71 -6.14 7.62 -5.87
N ALA A 72 -5.84 6.33 -6.06
CA ALA A 72 -4.55 5.86 -6.54
C ALA A 72 -4.50 5.63 -8.06
N GLY A 73 -5.64 5.69 -8.75
CA GLY A 73 -5.79 5.51 -10.21
C GLY A 73 -6.55 6.67 -10.84
#